data_AF-A0A2P2DZE0-F1
#
_entry.id   AF-A0A2P2DZE0-F1
#
_cell.length_a   1.000
_cell.length_b   1.000
_cell.length_c   1.000
_cell.angle_alpha   90.00
_cell.angle_beta   90.00
_cell.angle_gamma   90.00
#
_symmetry.space_group_name_H-M   'P 1'
#
loop_
_entity.id
_entity.type
_entity.pdbx_description
1 polymer ?
#
loop_
_entity_poly.entity_id
_entity_poly.type
_entity_poly.pdbx_seq_one_letter_code
_entity_poly.pdbx_strand_id
1 'polypeptide(L)'
;MGSHTVCVEATDEFLLSQRESGNDLMTPRPEYHFPGVRAGERWCLCASRWLEAYRNGVAPRVFLRSTHKRALEIIPLETLERFSAD
;
A
#
# COMPACT_ATOMS: atom_id res chain seq x y z
N MET A 1 13.59 -7.93 -4.61
CA MET A 1 13.47 -6.49 -4.31
C MET A 1 12.00 -6.10 -4.37
N GLY A 2 11.53 -5.25 -3.45
CA GLY A 2 10.15 -4.75 -3.43
C GLY A 2 9.94 -3.58 -4.39
N SER A 3 8.84 -3.57 -5.15
CA SER A 3 8.47 -2.47 -6.06
C SER A 3 7.65 -1.41 -5.31
N HIS A 4 8.28 -0.64 -4.43
CA HIS A 4 7.63 0.41 -3.62
C HIS A 4 7.20 1.60 -4.49
N THR A 5 6.11 1.44 -5.23
CA THR A 5 5.71 2.33 -6.32
C THR A 5 4.28 2.84 -6.17
N VAL A 6 3.47 2.27 -5.27
CA VAL A 6 2.08 2.69 -5.05
C VAL A 6 2.01 3.50 -3.75
N CYS A 7 1.64 4.78 -3.86
CA CYS A 7 1.42 5.63 -2.70
C CYS A 7 -0.04 5.54 -2.26
N VAL A 8 -0.30 5.27 -0.98
CA VAL A 8 -1.64 5.07 -0.44
C VAL A 8 -1.87 5.87 0.83
N GLU A 9 -3.13 6.05 1.21
CA GLU A 9 -3.51 6.37 2.58
C GLU A 9 -3.84 5.08 3.33
N ALA A 10 -3.09 4.76 4.37
CA ALA A 10 -3.33 3.52 5.13
C ALA A 10 -4.68 3.56 5.87
N THR A 11 -5.38 2.44 5.89
CA THR A 11 -6.59 2.23 6.71
C THR A 11 -6.34 1.14 7.73
N ASP A 12 -7.10 1.11 8.82
CA ASP A 12 -6.96 0.06 9.85
C ASP A 12 -7.19 -1.34 9.25
N GLU A 13 -8.24 -1.49 8.43
CA GLU A 13 -8.57 -2.75 7.76
C GLU A 13 -7.41 -3.23 6.86
N PHE A 14 -6.83 -2.32 6.07
CA PHE A 14 -5.65 -2.62 5.25
C PHE A 14 -4.46 -3.05 6.11
N LEU A 15 -4.12 -2.29 7.15
CA LEU A 15 -2.96 -2.56 8.01
C LEU A 15 -3.07 -3.91 8.72
N LEU A 16 -4.27 -4.25 9.21
CA LEU A 16 -4.56 -5.55 9.79
C LEU A 16 -4.38 -6.67 8.76
N SER A 17 -4.92 -6.50 7.55
CA SER A 17 -4.76 -7.47 6.45
C SER A 17 -3.29 -7.68 6.09
N GLN A 18 -2.48 -6.61 6.06
CA GLN A 18 -1.07 -6.72 5.74
C GLN A 18 -0.33 -7.54 6.79
N ARG A 19 -0.63 -7.31 8.08
CA ARG A 19 -0.04 -8.08 9.17
C ARG A 19 -0.40 -9.56 9.08
N GLU A 20 -1.67 -9.89 8.79
CA GLU A 20 -2.13 -11.28 8.60
C GLU A 20 -1.43 -11.96 7.41
N SER A 21 -1.16 -11.22 6.34
CA SER A 21 -0.39 -11.66 5.16
C SER A 21 1.14 -11.64 5.36
N GLY A 22 1.63 -11.46 6.59
CA GLY A 22 3.05 -11.47 6.94
C GLY A 22 3.83 -10.20 6.52
N ASN A 23 3.13 -9.10 6.25
CA ASN A 23 3.70 -7.78 5.96
C ASN A 23 3.34 -6.80 7.09
N ASP A 24 3.93 -6.99 8.27
CA ASP A 24 3.65 -6.14 9.42
C ASP A 24 4.18 -4.71 9.21
N LEU A 25 3.26 -3.80 8.86
CA LEU A 25 3.51 -2.38 8.72
C LEU A 25 3.22 -1.60 10.01
N MET A 26 2.67 -2.23 11.04
CA MET A 26 2.20 -1.52 12.23
C MET A 26 3.26 -1.50 13.33
N THR A 27 3.99 -2.60 13.50
CA THR A 27 4.97 -2.75 14.58
C THR A 27 6.19 -1.86 14.32
N PRO A 28 6.55 -0.94 15.24
CA PRO A 28 7.79 -0.19 15.14
C PRO A 28 9.00 -1.12 15.11
N ARG A 29 9.95 -0.83 14.22
CA ARG A 29 11.27 -1.49 14.10
C ARG A 29 12.37 -0.44 14.22
N PRO A 30 12.77 -0.05 15.45
CA PRO A 30 13.83 0.94 15.67
C PRO A 30 15.15 0.58 14.99
N GLU A 31 15.46 -0.71 14.87
CA GLU A 31 16.63 -1.24 14.16
C GLU A 31 16.67 -0.84 12.67
N TYR A 32 15.51 -0.54 12.08
CA TYR A 32 15.36 -0.08 10.70
C TYR A 32 14.88 1.39 10.61
N HIS A 33 14.87 2.12 11.72
CA HIS A 33 14.30 3.48 11.80
C HIS A 33 12.85 3.55 11.29
N PHE A 34 12.09 2.47 11.47
CA PHE A 34 10.71 2.37 11.04
C PHE A 34 9.78 2.56 12.25
N PRO A 35 9.01 3.66 12.35
CA PRO A 35 8.15 3.91 13.51
C PRO A 35 6.86 3.09 13.50
N GLY A 36 6.58 2.33 12.44
CA GLY A 36 5.26 1.78 12.17
C GLY A 36 4.37 2.78 11.42
N VAL A 37 3.45 2.27 10.61
CA VAL A 37 2.45 3.02 9.86
C VAL A 37 1.12 2.98 10.62
N ARG A 38 0.46 4.13 10.67
CA ARG A 38 -0.87 4.28 11.27
C ARG A 38 -1.92 4.59 10.22
N ALA A 39 -3.18 4.31 10.54
CA ALA A 39 -4.29 4.72 9.68
C ALA A 39 -4.29 6.25 9.47
N GLY A 40 -4.59 6.68 8.25
CA GLY A 40 -4.51 8.07 7.81
C GLY A 40 -3.13 8.52 7.34
N GLU A 41 -2.06 7.74 7.57
CA GLU A 41 -0.73 8.09 7.09
C GLU A 41 -0.54 7.67 5.62
N ARG A 42 0.26 8.47 4.90
CA ARG A 42 0.67 8.12 3.55
C ARG A 42 1.87 7.19 3.55
N TRP A 43 1.81 6.13 2.75
CA TRP A 43 2.89 5.15 2.68
C TRP A 43 3.09 4.60 1.27
N CYS A 44 4.35 4.36 0.90
CA CYS A 44 4.73 3.75 -0.38
C CYS A 44 4.79 2.22 -0.25
N LEU A 45 3.80 1.55 -0.84
CA LEU A 45 3.67 0.10 -0.85
C LEU A 45 4.34 -0.54 -2.06
N CYS A 46 4.78 -1.78 -1.85
CA CYS A 46 5.04 -2.69 -2.95
C CYS A 46 3.77 -2.87 -3.79
N ALA A 47 3.85 -2.68 -5.11
CA ALA A 47 2.71 -2.89 -6.00
C ALA A 47 2.08 -4.29 -5.85
N SER A 48 2.88 -5.33 -5.61
CA SER A 48 2.35 -6.68 -5.33
C SER A 48 1.53 -6.75 -4.03
N ARG A 49 1.90 -6.02 -2.99
CA ARG A 49 1.16 -5.97 -1.71
C ARG A 49 -0.14 -5.20 -1.83
N TRP A 50 -0.15 -4.12 -2.63
CA TRP A 50 -1.39 -3.43 -2.95
C TRP A 50 -2.34 -4.33 -3.76
N LEU A 51 -1.83 -5.05 -4.76
CA LEU A 51 -2.62 -5.99 -5.56
C LEU A 51 -3.19 -7.15 -4.73
N GLU A 52 -2.44 -7.64 -3.76
CA GLU A 52 -2.92 -8.63 -2.78
C GLU A 52 -4.08 -8.07 -1.96
N ALA A 53 -3.95 -6.85 -1.40
CA ALA A 53 -5.03 -6.18 -0.66
C ALA A 53 -6.27 -5.97 -1.54
N TYR A 54 -6.09 -5.60 -2.81
CA TYR A 54 -7.17 -5.46 -3.79
C TYR A 54 -7.94 -6.77 -3.99
N ARG A 55 -7.22 -7.89 -4.15
CA ARG A 55 -7.82 -9.22 -4.30
C ARG A 55 -8.56 -9.67 -3.04
N ASN A 56 -8.10 -9.23 -1.88
CA ASN A 56 -8.73 -9.52 -0.59
C ASN A 56 -9.87 -8.53 -0.24
N GLY A 57 -10.18 -7.57 -1.11
CA GLY A 57 -11.28 -6.61 -0.92
C GLY A 57 -10.97 -5.45 0.04
N VAL A 58 -9.71 -5.27 0.44
CA VAL A 58 -9.26 -4.33 1.48
C VAL A 58 -8.19 -3.36 0.97
N ALA A 59 -8.17 -3.10 -0.35
CA ALA A 59 -7.21 -2.18 -0.94
C ALA A 59 -7.46 -0.73 -0.44
N PRO A 60 -6.40 -0.05 0.06
CA PRO A 60 -6.50 1.34 0.45
C PRO A 60 -6.56 2.26 -0.79
N ARG A 61 -7.05 3.48 -0.58
CA ARG A 61 -7.10 4.53 -1.60
C ARG A 61 -5.68 4.89 -2.06
N VAL A 62 -5.54 5.19 -3.35
CA VAL A 62 -4.25 5.44 -4.01
C VAL A 62 -4.12 6.93 -4.32
N PHE A 63 -2.94 7.50 -4.13
CA PHE A 63 -2.59 8.82 -4.67
C PHE A 63 -1.86 8.62 -6.01
N LEU A 64 -2.58 8.71 -7.13
CA LEU A 64 -2.08 8.49 -8.48
C LEU A 64 -0.92 9.42 -8.81
N ARG A 65 -1.02 10.71 -8.45
CA ARG A 65 0.05 11.68 -8.75
C ARG A 65 1.33 11.40 -7.97
N SER A 66 1.24 10.63 -6.89
CA SER A 66 2.36 10.16 -6.06
C SER A 66 2.72 8.70 -6.30
N THR A 67 2.09 8.04 -7.28
CA THR A 67 2.31 6.64 -7.64
C THR A 67 3.18 6.56 -8.89
N HIS A 68 4.28 5.82 -8.80
CA HIS A 68 5.24 5.71 -9.89
C HIS A 68 4.67 4.84 -11.03
N LYS A 69 4.85 5.24 -12.29
CA LYS A 69 4.33 4.54 -13.48
C LYS A 69 4.69 3.04 -13.57
N ARG A 70 5.76 2.61 -12.90
CA ARG A 70 6.17 1.18 -12.83
C ARG A 70 5.18 0.32 -12.04
N ALA A 71 4.30 0.91 -11.23
CA ALA A 71 3.18 0.18 -10.66
C ALA A 71 2.32 -0.48 -11.75
N LEU A 72 2.26 0.12 -12.95
CA LEU A 72 1.53 -0.39 -14.11
C LEU A 72 2.11 -1.67 -14.72
N GLU A 73 3.32 -2.07 -14.34
CA GLU A 73 3.88 -3.38 -14.69
C GLU A 73 3.15 -4.53 -13.94
N ILE A 74 2.46 -4.21 -12.84
CA ILE A 74 1.80 -5.19 -11.96
C ILE A 74 0.28 -4.95 -11.84
N ILE A 75 -0.15 -3.68 -11.84
CA ILE A 75 -1.55 -3.30 -11.62
C ILE A 75 -2.03 -2.44 -12.80
N PRO A 76 -3.13 -2.82 -13.50
CA PRO A 76 -3.68 -1.99 -14.57
C PRO A 76 -4.05 -0.57 -14.08
N LEU A 77 -3.86 0.44 -14.94
CA LEU A 77 -4.16 1.84 -14.60
C LEU A 77 -5.63 2.01 -14.18
N GLU A 78 -6.55 1.42 -14.94
CA GLU A 78 -8.00 1.45 -14.66
C GLU A 78 -8.33 0.94 -13.24
N THR A 79 -7.57 -0.02 -12.73
CA THR A 79 -7.75 -0.53 -11.37
C THR A 79 -7.30 0.51 -10.35
N LEU A 80 -6.17 1.18 -10.56
CA LEU A 80 -5.69 2.24 -9.67
C LEU A 80 -6.63 3.46 -9.69
N GLU A 81 -7.15 3.84 -10.86
CA GLU A 81 -8.08 4.96 -11.03
C GLU A 81 -9.37 4.80 -10.22
N ARG A 82 -9.92 3.58 -10.15
CA ARG A 82 -11.10 3.28 -9.31
C ARG A 82 -10.86 3.55 -7.82
N PHE A 83 -9.60 3.50 -7.38
CA PHE A 83 -9.19 3.73 -6.00
C PHE A 83 -8.54 5.11 -5.79
N SER A 84 -8.51 5.98 -6.81
CA SER A 84 -7.78 7.25 -6.73
C SER A 84 -8.40 8.22 -5.73
N ALA A 85 -7.59 8.74 -4.81
CA ALA A 85 -7.91 9.83 -3.90
C ALA A 85 -7.57 11.23 -4.45
N ASP A 86 -6.88 11.31 -5.60
CA ASP A 86 -6.46 12.56 -6.26
C ASP A 86 -6.57 12.52 -7.80
#